data_AF-A0A958KNZ2-F1
#
_entry.id   AF-A0A958KNZ2-F1
#
_cell.length_a   1.000
_cell.length_b   1.000
_cell.length_c   1.000
_cell.angle_alpha   90.00
_cell.angle_beta   90.00
_cell.angle_gamma   90.00
#
_symmetry.space_group_name_H-M   'P 1'
#
loop_
_entity.id
_entity.type
_entity.pdbx_description
1 polymer ?
#
loop_
_entity_poly.entity_id
_entity_poly.type
_entity_poly.pdbx_seq_one_letter_code
_entity_poly.pdbx_strand_id
1 'polypeptide(L)'
;MFTQQMSSNEIAVLKSLFYRKKLEQEPLSEISDIANVTGIRSNEEVQRALYILEGKSLVTPEPAGDLTSSQWQITDVGQRAVDVIDGAA
;
A
#
# COMPACT_ATOMS: atom_id res chain seq x y z
N MET A 1 -14.89 -7.80 -16.44
CA MET A 1 -13.62 -7.93 -15.70
C MET A 1 -13.10 -6.52 -15.48
N PHE A 2 -13.19 -5.98 -14.26
CA PHE A 2 -12.67 -4.64 -13.95
C PHE A 2 -11.16 -4.73 -13.71
N THR A 3 -10.36 -4.82 -14.77
CA THR A 3 -8.92 -4.53 -14.68
C THR A 3 -8.76 -3.02 -14.62
N GLN A 4 -9.06 -2.42 -13.48
CA GLN A 4 -8.73 -1.02 -13.24
C GLN A 4 -7.20 -0.95 -13.19
N GLN A 5 -6.59 -0.31 -14.18
CA GLN A 5 -5.14 -0.22 -14.32
C GLN A 5 -4.56 0.48 -13.08
N MET A 6 -3.76 -0.23 -12.29
CA MET A 6 -3.02 0.37 -11.17
C MET A 6 -1.83 1.17 -11.72
N SER A 7 -1.61 2.37 -11.18
CA SER A 7 -0.43 3.17 -11.52
C SER A 7 0.85 2.57 -10.95
N SER A 8 2.02 2.99 -11.48
CA SER A 8 3.32 2.57 -10.96
C SER A 8 3.51 2.91 -9.49
N ASN A 9 2.99 4.07 -9.04
CA ASN A 9 3.05 4.49 -7.63
C ASN A 9 2.17 3.60 -6.75
N GLU A 10 0.95 3.27 -7.20
CA GLU A 10 0.07 2.33 -6.48
C GLU A 10 0.73 0.94 -6.32
N ILE A 11 1.34 0.43 -7.39
CA ILE A 11 2.06 -0.86 -7.35
C ILE A 11 3.24 -0.77 -6.38
N ALA A 12 4.03 0.30 -6.45
CA ALA A 12 5.20 0.48 -5.59
C ALA A 12 4.82 0.54 -4.11
N VAL A 13 3.81 1.33 -3.76
CA VAL A 13 3.28 1.44 -2.39
C VAL A 13 2.71 0.11 -1.90
N LEU A 14 1.91 -0.57 -2.73
CA LEU A 14 1.31 -1.84 -2.33
C LEU A 14 2.38 -2.92 -2.06
N LYS A 15 3.41 -2.99 -2.91
CA LYS A 15 4.53 -3.93 -2.73
C LYS A 15 5.39 -3.59 -1.52
N SER A 16 5.65 -2.31 -1.24
CA SER A 16 6.45 -1.93 -0.07
C SER A 16 5.77 -2.36 1.24
N LEU A 17 4.46 -2.14 1.35
CA LEU A 17 3.67 -2.60 2.50
C LEU A 17 3.64 -4.12 2.61
N PHE A 18 3.53 -4.84 1.50
CA PHE A 18 3.57 -6.31 1.46
C PHE A 18 4.90 -6.85 1.98
N TYR A 19 6.03 -6.37 1.44
CA TYR A 19 7.35 -6.86 1.86
C TYR A 19 7.66 -6.48 3.30
N ARG A 20 7.22 -5.30 3.76
CA ARG A 20 7.37 -4.91 5.17
C ARG A 20 6.62 -5.86 6.08
N LYS A 21 5.33 -6.14 5.83
CA LYS A 21 4.55 -7.12 6.61
C LYS A 21 5.16 -8.53 6.58
N LYS A 22 5.84 -8.90 5.49
CA LYS A 22 6.49 -10.22 5.35
C LYS A 22 7.84 -10.31 6.09
N LEU A 23 8.59 -9.22 6.17
CA LEU A 23 9.94 -9.17 6.73
C LEU A 23 9.96 -8.72 8.20
N GLU A 24 9.17 -7.71 8.52
CA GLU A 24 9.11 -7.03 9.80
C GLU A 24 7.77 -7.37 10.45
N GLN A 25 7.80 -7.84 11.70
CA GLN A 25 6.58 -8.18 12.44
C GLN A 25 5.69 -6.97 12.76
N GLU A 26 6.09 -5.76 12.35
CA GLU A 26 5.31 -4.54 12.44
C GLU A 26 4.51 -4.32 11.15
N PRO A 27 3.17 -4.46 11.19
CA PRO A 27 2.33 -4.34 9.99
C PRO A 27 2.10 -2.89 9.57
N LEU A 28 2.39 -1.92 10.45
CA LEU A 28 2.13 -0.50 10.25
C LEU A 28 3.33 0.18 9.60
N SER A 29 3.07 1.03 8.62
CA SER A 29 4.08 1.79 7.89
C SER A 29 3.73 3.26 7.87
N GLU A 30 4.70 4.11 8.21
CA GLU A 30 4.54 5.56 8.08
C GLU A 30 4.67 6.01 6.63
N ILE A 31 3.92 7.05 6.24
CA ILE A 31 3.97 7.63 4.89
C ILE A 31 5.40 8.01 4.48
N SER A 32 6.18 8.58 5.39
CA SER A 32 7.59 8.94 5.15
C SER A 32 8.47 7.72 4.87
N ASP A 33 8.26 6.61 5.59
CA ASP A 33 9.00 5.38 5.36
C ASP A 33 8.66 4.78 3.99
N ILE A 34 7.37 4.77 3.65
CA ILE A 34 6.90 4.30 2.36
C ILE A 34 7.52 5.14 1.24
N ALA A 35 7.57 6.47 1.37
CA ALA A 35 8.22 7.36 0.40
C ALA A 35 9.70 7.02 0.23
N ASN A 36 10.42 6.82 1.34
CA ASN A 36 11.84 6.48 1.34
C ASN A 36 12.12 5.14 0.63
N VAL A 37 11.31 4.10 0.91
CA VAL A 37 11.49 2.77 0.33
C VAL A 37 11.09 2.72 -1.14
N THR A 38 10.01 3.42 -1.52
CA THR A 38 9.49 3.41 -2.89
C THR A 38 10.21 4.38 -3.82
N GLY A 39 10.97 5.35 -3.28
CA GLY A 39 11.59 6.43 -4.04
C GLY A 39 10.59 7.48 -4.56
N ILE A 40 9.36 7.47 -4.07
CA ILE A 40 8.34 8.47 -4.41
C ILE A 40 8.75 9.80 -3.76
N ARG A 41 8.84 10.86 -4.56
CA ARG A 41 9.46 12.14 -4.16
C ARG A 41 8.65 12.95 -3.16
N SER A 42 7.35 12.68 -3.04
CA SER A 42 6.44 13.46 -2.21
C SER A 42 5.55 12.54 -1.37
N ASN A 43 5.43 12.87 -0.08
CA ASN A 43 4.47 12.23 0.81
C ASN A 43 3.03 12.39 0.32
N GLU A 44 2.71 13.47 -0.40
CA GLU A 44 1.38 13.69 -0.99
C GLU A 44 1.07 12.67 -2.10
N GLU A 45 2.08 12.26 -2.88
CA GLU A 45 1.91 11.23 -3.89
C GLU A 45 1.72 9.85 -3.27
N VAL A 46 2.47 9.55 -2.20
CA VAL A 46 2.28 8.33 -1.41
C VAL A 46 0.89 8.29 -0.80
N GLN A 47 0.47 9.38 -0.16
CA GLN A 47 -0.84 9.52 0.45
C GLN A 47 -1.97 9.37 -0.58
N ARG A 48 -1.82 9.97 -1.77
CA ARG A 48 -2.77 9.78 -2.87
C ARG A 48 -2.85 8.33 -3.32
N ALA A 49 -1.71 7.65 -3.46
CA ALA A 49 -1.69 6.23 -3.81
C ALA A 49 -2.37 5.37 -2.72
N LEU A 50 -2.11 5.66 -1.45
CA LEU A 50 -2.74 4.99 -0.30
C LEU A 50 -4.26 5.15 -0.32
N TYR A 51 -4.79 6.35 -0.59
CA TYR A 51 -6.24 6.56 -0.71
C TYR A 51 -6.87 5.80 -1.88
N ILE A 52 -6.19 5.75 -3.03
CA ILE A 52 -6.68 4.98 -4.18
C ILE A 52 -6.69 3.47 -3.85
N LEU A 53 -5.66 2.98 -3.15
CA LEU A 53 -5.57 1.59 -2.72
C LEU A 53 -6.60 1.25 -1.63
N GLU A 54 -6.91 2.19 -0.73
CA GLU A 54 -7.94 2.05 0.31
C GLU A 54 -9.33 1.92 -0.31
N GLY A 55 -9.65 2.76 -1.30
CA GLY A 55 -10.89 2.65 -2.07
C GLY A 55 -11.04 1.33 -2.84
N LYS A 56 -9.95 0.59 -3.02
CA LYS A 56 -9.90 -0.78 -3.59
C LYS A 56 -9.84 -1.87 -2.52
N SER A 57 -9.89 -1.51 -1.23
CA SER A 57 -9.74 -2.38 -0.06
C SER A 57 -8.40 -3.14 0.01
N LEU A 58 -7.35 -2.61 -0.61
CA LEU A 58 -6.02 -3.25 -0.65
C LEU A 58 -5.14 -2.83 0.54
N VAL A 59 -5.39 -1.65 1.10
CA VAL A 59 -4.71 -1.12 2.28
C VAL A 59 -5.73 -0.52 3.23
N THR A 60 -5.36 -0.28 4.48
CA THR A 60 -6.17 0.42 5.47
C THR A 60 -5.29 1.33 6.33
N PRO A 61 -5.78 2.51 6.73
CA PRO A 61 -5.13 3.31 7.76
C PRO A 61 -5.30 2.65 9.14
N GLU A 62 -4.47 3.07 10.10
CA GLU A 62 -4.61 2.76 11.53
C GLU A 62 -4.70 4.07 12.34
N PRO A 63 -5.81 4.35 13.04
CA PRO A 63 -7.01 3.53 13.17
C PRO A 63 -7.82 3.43 11.86
N ALA A 64 -8.52 2.32 11.68
CA ALA A 64 -9.31 2.06 10.47
C ALA A 64 -10.36 3.16 10.23
N GLY A 65 -10.45 3.63 8.99
CA GLY A 65 -11.33 4.74 8.60
C GLY A 65 -10.79 6.14 8.89
N ASP A 66 -9.65 6.27 9.58
CA ASP A 66 -8.98 7.55 9.76
C ASP A 66 -8.08 7.87 8.55
N LEU A 67 -8.66 8.52 7.55
CA LEU A 67 -7.93 8.96 6.36
C LEU A 67 -6.88 10.04 6.67
N THR A 68 -6.85 10.62 7.88
CA THR A 68 -5.78 11.54 8.29
C THR A 68 -4.59 10.82 8.92
N SER A 69 -4.68 9.50 9.12
CA SER A 69 -3.61 8.72 9.71
C SER A 69 -2.33 8.74 8.86
N SER A 70 -1.20 8.87 9.54
CA SER A 70 0.12 8.70 8.97
C SER A 70 0.54 7.24 8.86
N GLN A 71 -0.20 6.31 9.49
CA GLN A 71 0.14 4.89 9.59
C GLN A 71 -0.81 4.03 8.77
N TRP A 72 -0.22 3.17 7.94
CA TRP A 72 -0.94 2.37 6.96
C TRP A 72 -0.47 0.93 6.97
N GLN A 73 -1.39 0.01 6.71
CA GLN A 73 -1.09 -1.42 6.60
C GLN A 73 -1.79 -2.05 5.40
N ILE A 74 -1.21 -3.15 4.91
CA ILE A 74 -1.78 -3.95 3.83
C ILE A 74 -2.85 -4.93 4.37
N THR A 75 -3.97 -5.03 3.66
CA THR A 75 -5.05 -5.97 3.99
C THR A 75 -4.76 -7.37 3.45
N ASP A 76 -5.58 -8.36 3.80
CA ASP A 76 -5.51 -9.70 3.21
C ASP A 76 -5.92 -9.74 1.73
N VAL A 77 -6.71 -8.76 1.29
CA VAL A 77 -7.03 -8.58 -0.13
C VAL A 77 -5.82 -7.99 -0.86
N GLY A 78 -5.16 -7.00 -0.25
CA GLY A 78 -3.93 -6.39 -0.76
C GLY A 78 -2.80 -7.40 -0.95
N GLN A 79 -2.58 -8.27 0.04
CA GLN A 79 -1.55 -9.32 -0.04
C GLN A 79 -1.79 -10.24 -1.24
N ARG A 80 -3.03 -10.75 -1.39
CA ARG A 80 -3.39 -11.60 -2.54
C ARG A 80 -3.26 -10.87 -3.87
N ALA A 81 -3.54 -9.57 -3.91
CA ALA A 81 -3.34 -8.78 -5.12
C ALA A 81 -1.87 -8.70 -5.53
N VAL A 82 -0.95 -8.56 -4.57
CA VAL A 82 0.50 -8.58 -4.85
C VAL A 82 0.94 -9.94 -5.39
N ASP A 83 0.48 -11.04 -4.82
CA ASP A 83 0.81 -12.39 -5.33
C ASP A 83 0.40 -12.57 -6.79
N VAL A 84 -0.76 -12.05 -7.18
CA VAL A 84 -1.24 -12.06 -8.59
C VAL A 84 -0.38 -11.15 -9.49
N ILE A 85 0.01 -9.97 -9.00
CA ILE A 85 0.85 -9.00 -9.75
C ILE A 85 2.26 -9.57 -9.98
N ASP A 86 2.84 -10.24 -8.99
CA ASP A 86 4.18 -10.83 -9.08
C ASP A 86 4.20 -12.16 -9.86
N GLY A 87 3.03 -12.68 -10.26
CA GLY A 87 2.93 -13.96 -10.97
C GLY A 87 3.22 -15.16 -10.06
N ALA A 88 3.00 -15.02 -8.75
CA ALA A 88 3.16 -16.08 -7.76
C ALA A 88 1.87 -16.91 -7.56
N ALA A 89 0.88 -16.75 -8.45
CA ALA A 89 -0.38 -17.49 -8.48
C ALA A 89 -0.33 -18.71 -9.41
#